data_AF-A0A1Q3D8F6-F1
#
_entry.id   AF-A0A1Q3D8F6-F1
#
_cell.length_a   1.000
_cell.length_b   1.000
_cell.length_c   1.000
_cell.angle_alpha   90.00
_cell.angle_beta   90.00
_cell.angle_gamma   90.00
#
_symmetry.space_group_name_H-M   'P 1'
#
loop_
_entity.id
_entity.type
_entity.pdbx_description
1 polymer ?
#
loop_
_entity_poly.entity_id
_entity_poly.type
_entity_poly.pdbx_seq_one_letter_code
_entity_poly.pdbx_strand_id
1 'polypeptide(L)'
;MSTSKEIDNLKKENSKYINEIDSLKNKNSFYRNEIEILNVSSKLSIDFEEENKKLKLEIDALKKTFSKFSNSSDKLDNLLGLQRCVFDKAGLGYEEMKNVKHFKNFFVKKNEPQICCNYCGKLGHISTSCIYRNNLCYGKTRKIWVPKGTFVTNLQRPKFKWVPKA
;
A
#
# COMPACT_ATOMS: atom_id res chain seq x y z
N MET A 1 -42.09 -85.87 49.79
CA MET A 1 -42.30 -84.71 48.91
C MET A 1 -42.03 -85.19 47.49
N SER A 2 -42.97 -85.04 46.55
CA SER A 2 -42.82 -85.62 45.21
C SER A 2 -41.79 -84.84 44.39
N THR A 3 -40.76 -85.51 43.91
CA THR A 3 -39.62 -84.97 43.12
C THR A 3 -40.05 -84.09 41.94
N SER A 4 -41.25 -84.33 41.40
CA SER A 4 -41.89 -83.50 40.37
C SER A 4 -42.04 -82.02 40.77
N LYS A 5 -42.46 -81.74 42.02
CA LYS A 5 -42.68 -80.36 42.49
C LYS A 5 -41.38 -79.56 42.61
N GLU A 6 -40.28 -80.21 42.98
CA GLU A 6 -38.96 -79.59 43.03
C GLU A 6 -38.44 -79.24 41.63
N ILE A 7 -38.62 -80.13 40.66
CA ILE A 7 -38.24 -79.89 39.26
C ILE A 7 -39.00 -78.70 38.67
N ASP A 8 -40.31 -78.58 38.92
CA ASP A 8 -41.11 -77.46 38.42
C ASP A 8 -40.72 -76.12 39.07
N ASN A 9 -40.39 -76.12 40.36
CA ASN A 9 -39.86 -74.94 41.04
C ASN A 9 -38.50 -74.50 40.46
N LEU A 10 -37.58 -75.45 40.24
CA LEU A 10 -36.27 -75.18 39.63
C LEU A 10 -36.40 -74.64 38.20
N LYS A 11 -37.34 -75.17 37.39
CA LYS A 11 -37.63 -74.63 36.05
C LYS A 11 -38.11 -73.17 36.12
N LYS A 12 -38.96 -72.85 37.09
CA LYS A 12 -39.45 -71.48 37.30
C LYS A 12 -38.32 -70.54 37.70
N GLU A 13 -37.41 -70.96 38.56
CA GLU A 13 -36.21 -70.17 38.90
C GLU A 13 -35.27 -70.00 37.70
N ASN A 14 -34.98 -71.06 36.95
CA ASN A 14 -34.17 -70.97 35.74
C ASN A 14 -34.76 -69.99 34.72
N SER A 15 -36.09 -69.98 34.55
CA SER A 15 -36.75 -69.00 33.66
C SER A 15 -36.54 -67.55 34.09
N LYS A 16 -36.51 -67.28 35.42
CA LYS A 16 -36.21 -65.95 35.95
C LYS A 16 -34.77 -65.55 35.67
N TYR A 17 -33.82 -66.44 35.94
CA TYR A 17 -32.40 -66.17 35.70
C TYR A 17 -32.10 -65.93 34.21
N ILE A 18 -32.73 -66.68 33.30
CA ILE A 18 -32.60 -66.45 31.86
C ILE A 18 -33.09 -65.06 31.47
N ASN A 19 -34.27 -64.65 31.96
CA ASN A 19 -34.82 -63.32 31.68
C ASN A 19 -33.91 -62.20 32.23
N GLU A 20 -33.31 -62.42 33.41
CA GLU A 20 -32.37 -61.48 34.00
C GLU A 20 -31.07 -61.37 33.20
N ILE A 21 -30.52 -62.51 32.74
CA ILE A 21 -29.35 -62.55 31.86
C ILE A 21 -29.61 -61.78 30.56
N ASP A 22 -30.77 -61.98 29.93
CA ASP A 22 -31.13 -61.25 28.70
C ASP A 22 -31.28 -59.74 28.96
N SER A 23 -31.87 -59.34 30.09
CA SER A 23 -31.95 -57.94 30.50
C SER A 23 -30.56 -57.32 30.68
N LEU A 24 -29.66 -58.02 31.38
CA LEU A 24 -28.28 -57.58 31.61
C LEU A 24 -27.48 -57.51 30.32
N LYS A 25 -27.67 -58.46 29.41
CA LYS A 25 -27.03 -58.47 28.09
C LYS A 25 -27.40 -57.23 27.27
N ASN A 26 -28.68 -56.87 27.27
CA ASN A 26 -29.17 -55.67 26.60
C ASN A 26 -28.59 -54.39 27.22
N LYS A 27 -28.55 -54.29 28.56
CA LYS A 27 -27.91 -53.17 29.25
C LYS A 27 -26.42 -53.06 28.91
N ASN A 28 -25.70 -54.18 28.88
CA ASN A 28 -24.28 -54.20 28.53
C ASN A 28 -24.05 -53.76 27.08
N SER A 29 -24.93 -54.11 26.13
CA SER A 29 -24.83 -53.59 24.77
C SER A 29 -25.06 -52.09 24.70
N PHE A 30 -26.01 -51.56 25.47
CA PHE A 30 -26.27 -50.13 25.54
C PHE A 30 -25.06 -49.35 26.08
N TYR A 31 -24.53 -49.75 27.23
CA TYR A 31 -23.37 -49.09 27.83
C TYR A 31 -22.12 -49.19 26.97
N ARG A 32 -21.93 -50.28 26.23
CA ARG A 32 -20.82 -50.38 25.28
C ARG A 32 -20.90 -49.31 24.20
N ASN A 33 -22.08 -49.10 23.63
CA ASN A 33 -22.29 -48.08 22.60
C ASN A 33 -22.09 -46.67 23.17
N GLU A 34 -22.54 -46.43 24.40
CA GLU A 34 -22.37 -45.14 25.08
C GLU A 34 -20.88 -44.83 25.34
N ILE A 35 -20.09 -45.84 25.76
CA ILE A 35 -18.65 -45.72 25.92
C ILE A 35 -17.96 -45.41 24.58
N GLU A 36 -18.38 -46.06 23.50
CA GLU A 36 -17.82 -45.81 22.17
C GLU A 36 -18.08 -44.37 21.71
N ILE A 37 -19.31 -43.88 21.89
CA ILE A 37 -19.68 -42.48 21.60
C ILE A 37 -18.85 -41.51 22.44
N LEU A 38 -18.70 -41.77 23.74
CA LEU A 38 -17.90 -40.93 24.64
C LEU A 38 -16.42 -40.90 24.22
N ASN A 39 -15.86 -42.02 23.78
CA ASN A 39 -14.48 -42.08 23.30
C ASN A 39 -14.29 -41.25 22.03
N VAL A 40 -15.21 -41.35 21.07
CA VAL A 40 -15.18 -40.54 19.85
C VAL A 40 -15.28 -39.05 20.19
N SER A 41 -16.21 -38.68 21.06
CA SER A 41 -16.40 -37.30 21.53
C SER A 41 -15.14 -36.76 22.23
N SER A 42 -14.53 -37.57 23.11
CA SER A 42 -13.31 -37.18 23.82
C SER A 42 -12.13 -36.97 22.85
N LYS A 43 -11.98 -37.84 21.84
CA LYS A 43 -10.95 -37.69 20.81
C LYS A 43 -11.14 -36.41 20.01
N LEU A 44 -12.36 -36.14 19.57
CA LEU A 44 -12.72 -34.92 18.84
C LEU A 44 -12.45 -33.66 19.68
N SER A 45 -12.73 -33.69 20.98
CA SER A 45 -12.44 -32.57 21.88
C SER A 45 -10.95 -32.25 21.97
N ILE A 46 -10.09 -33.27 22.03
CA ILE A 46 -8.63 -33.10 22.05
C ILE A 46 -8.14 -32.46 20.75
N ASP A 47 -8.63 -32.95 19.62
CA ASP A 47 -8.24 -32.45 18.30
C ASP A 47 -8.63 -30.96 18.14
N PHE A 48 -9.82 -30.58 18.61
CA PHE A 48 -10.25 -29.17 18.64
C PHE A 48 -9.41 -28.28 19.57
N GLU A 49 -8.94 -28.79 20.71
CA GLU A 49 -8.06 -28.04 21.59
C GLU A 49 -6.69 -27.75 20.94
N GLU A 50 -6.14 -28.72 20.21
CA GLU A 50 -4.87 -28.55 19.49
C GLU A 50 -5.00 -27.52 18.36
N GLU A 51 -6.07 -27.60 17.56
CA GLU A 51 -6.35 -26.62 16.51
C GLU A 51 -6.51 -25.20 17.07
N ASN A 52 -7.25 -25.05 18.17
CA ASN A 52 -7.44 -23.76 18.84
C ASN A 52 -6.12 -23.16 19.36
N LYS A 53 -5.19 -23.99 19.86
CA LYS A 53 -3.85 -23.53 20.28
C LYS A 53 -3.06 -23.02 19.08
N LYS A 54 -3.09 -23.73 17.95
CA LYS A 54 -2.42 -23.31 16.71
C LYS A 54 -2.99 -21.99 16.18
N LEU A 55 -4.30 -21.85 16.11
CA LEU A 55 -4.97 -20.63 15.67
C LEU A 55 -4.62 -19.42 16.54
N LYS A 56 -4.53 -19.60 17.87
CA LYS A 56 -4.09 -18.54 18.79
C LYS A 56 -2.67 -18.05 18.47
N LEU A 57 -1.75 -18.95 18.16
CA LEU A 57 -0.37 -18.59 17.78
C LEU A 57 -0.33 -17.82 16.46
N GLU A 58 -1.11 -18.25 15.47
CA GLU A 58 -1.22 -17.56 14.17
C GLU A 58 -1.80 -16.16 14.32
N ILE A 59 -2.85 -15.99 15.14
CA ILE A 59 -3.45 -14.69 15.44
C ILE A 59 -2.42 -13.75 16.09
N ASP A 60 -1.63 -14.24 17.04
CA ASP A 60 -0.66 -13.40 17.75
C ASP A 60 0.50 -12.97 16.82
N ALA A 61 0.96 -13.88 15.95
CA ALA A 61 1.91 -13.58 14.89
C ALA A 61 1.34 -12.53 13.91
N LEU A 62 0.10 -12.70 13.46
CA LEU A 62 -0.57 -11.78 12.54
C LEU A 62 -0.75 -10.40 13.17
N LYS A 63 -1.15 -10.34 14.44
CA LYS A 63 -1.31 -9.08 15.19
C LYS A 63 0.02 -8.32 15.29
N LYS A 64 1.14 -9.04 15.49
CA LYS A 64 2.48 -8.46 15.50
C LYS A 64 2.91 -7.95 14.12
N THR A 65 2.55 -8.64 13.05
CA THR A 65 2.81 -8.13 11.69
C THR A 65 1.95 -6.91 11.36
N PHE A 66 0.68 -6.93 11.77
CA PHE A 66 -0.26 -5.84 11.54
C PHE A 66 0.14 -4.57 12.28
N SER A 67 0.58 -4.67 13.54
CA SER A 67 1.05 -3.51 14.29
C SER A 67 2.29 -2.86 13.67
N LYS A 68 3.24 -3.67 13.16
CA LYS A 68 4.40 -3.16 12.41
C LYS A 68 3.97 -2.46 11.12
N PHE A 69 3.05 -3.07 10.37
CA PHE A 69 2.50 -2.50 9.14
C PHE A 69 1.79 -1.17 9.39
N SER A 70 0.90 -1.12 10.39
CA SER A 70 0.22 0.11 10.81
C SER A 70 1.21 1.22 11.16
N ASN A 71 2.21 0.92 12.01
CA ASN A 71 3.24 1.89 12.39
C ASN A 71 4.05 2.40 11.19
N SER A 72 4.29 1.55 10.18
CA SER A 72 4.94 1.99 8.94
C SER A 72 4.04 2.83 8.05
N SER A 73 2.74 2.53 8.00
CA SER A 73 1.74 3.33 7.29
C SER A 73 1.67 4.73 7.89
N ASP A 74 1.54 4.85 9.21
CA ASP A 74 1.47 6.14 9.88
C ASP A 74 2.72 6.99 9.62
N LYS A 75 3.90 6.37 9.58
CA LYS A 75 5.16 7.06 9.25
C LYS A 75 5.17 7.54 7.80
N LEU A 76 4.66 6.74 6.87
CA LEU A 76 4.55 7.12 5.46
C LEU A 76 3.55 8.26 5.29
N ASP A 77 2.39 8.19 5.93
CA ASP A 77 1.36 9.24 5.88
C ASP A 77 1.90 10.56 6.46
N ASN A 78 2.64 10.50 7.57
CA ASN A 78 3.32 11.67 8.13
C ASN A 78 4.36 12.25 7.16
N LEU A 79 5.18 11.42 6.51
CA LEU A 79 6.16 11.88 5.52
C LEU A 79 5.47 12.55 4.32
N LEU A 80 4.44 11.92 3.76
CA LEU A 80 3.68 12.45 2.63
C LEU A 80 2.91 13.72 3.01
N GLY A 81 2.38 13.79 4.22
CA GLY A 81 1.75 14.99 4.77
C GLY A 81 2.72 16.16 4.89
N LEU A 82 3.97 15.92 5.31
CA LEU A 82 5.02 16.93 5.38
C LEU A 82 5.55 17.36 4.01
N GLN A 83 5.57 16.44 3.03
CA GLN A 83 6.08 16.69 1.68
C GLN A 83 5.09 17.46 0.78
N ARG A 84 3.85 17.67 1.22
CA ARG A 84 2.89 18.57 0.56
C ARG A 84 3.35 20.02 0.74
N CYS A 85 4.25 20.46 -0.15
CA CYS A 85 4.56 21.87 -0.33
C CYS A 85 3.23 22.61 -0.57
N VAL A 86 3.02 23.75 0.11
CA VAL A 86 1.78 24.56 0.10
C VAL A 86 1.28 24.95 -1.31
N PHE A 87 2.07 24.69 -2.34
CA PHE A 87 1.82 25.01 -3.73
C PHE A 87 1.26 23.85 -4.58
N ASP A 88 1.45 22.59 -4.19
CA ASP A 88 0.96 21.43 -4.96
C ASP A 88 -0.41 20.99 -4.45
N LYS A 89 -1.45 21.72 -4.90
CA LYS A 89 -2.88 21.47 -4.62
C LYS A 89 -3.44 20.28 -5.41
N ALA A 90 -2.81 19.11 -5.37
CA ALA A 90 -3.40 17.89 -5.96
C ALA A 90 -2.88 16.62 -5.28
N GLY A 91 -3.80 15.77 -4.82
CA GLY A 91 -3.46 14.45 -4.29
C GLY A 91 -4.65 13.73 -3.64
N LEU A 92 -4.58 12.40 -3.59
CA LEU A 92 -5.53 11.55 -2.88
C LEU A 92 -5.55 11.93 -1.39
N GLY A 93 -6.74 12.18 -0.83
CA GLY A 93 -6.92 12.60 0.56
C GLY A 93 -6.54 14.07 0.85
N TYR A 94 -6.69 14.98 -0.12
CA TYR A 94 -6.54 16.42 0.12
C TYR A 94 -7.87 17.03 0.59
N GLU A 95 -7.92 17.44 1.86
CA GLU A 95 -8.95 18.35 2.37
C GLU A 95 -8.42 19.79 2.33
N GLU A 96 -9.14 20.67 1.66
CA GLU A 96 -8.72 22.05 1.46
C GLU A 96 -8.81 22.83 2.78
N MET A 97 -7.66 23.12 3.39
CA MET A 97 -7.59 23.92 4.61
C MET A 97 -8.04 25.37 4.32
N LYS A 98 -9.22 25.76 4.84
CA LYS A 98 -9.88 27.05 4.55
C LYS A 98 -9.06 28.31 4.91
N ASN A 99 -8.00 28.21 5.71
CA ASN A 99 -7.30 29.36 6.31
C ASN A 99 -5.79 29.43 6.02
N VAL A 100 -5.28 28.79 4.96
CA VAL A 100 -3.84 28.85 4.68
C VAL A 100 -3.49 30.20 4.06
N LYS A 101 -2.77 31.05 4.82
CA LYS A 101 -2.16 32.28 4.29
C LYS A 101 -1.17 31.90 3.19
N HIS A 102 -1.48 32.21 1.94
CA HIS A 102 -0.55 32.06 0.83
C HIS A 102 0.58 33.09 0.98
N PHE A 103 1.74 32.64 1.47
CA PHE A 103 2.94 33.47 1.46
C PHE A 103 3.47 33.57 0.03
N LYS A 104 3.82 34.78 -0.41
CA LYS A 104 4.56 34.97 -1.67
C LYS A 104 5.92 34.30 -1.53
N ASN A 105 6.24 33.38 -2.45
CA ASN A 105 7.53 32.70 -2.49
C ASN A 105 8.70 33.69 -2.52
N PHE A 106 9.44 33.79 -1.42
CA PHE A 106 10.64 34.62 -1.31
C PHE A 106 11.85 34.02 -2.03
N PHE A 107 11.84 32.70 -2.30
CA PHE A 107 12.97 31.95 -2.84
C PHE A 107 13.06 31.92 -4.36
N VAL A 108 11.99 32.31 -5.07
CA VAL A 108 11.99 32.38 -6.53
C VAL A 108 11.97 33.85 -6.91
N LYS A 109 13.10 34.38 -7.40
CA LYS A 109 13.11 35.67 -8.10
C LYS A 109 12.08 35.58 -9.22
N LYS A 110 11.09 36.47 -9.23
CA LYS A 110 10.19 36.62 -10.37
C LYS A 110 11.07 36.93 -11.59
N ASN A 111 11.28 35.95 -12.46
CA ASN A 111 11.77 36.24 -13.79
C ASN A 111 10.62 36.95 -14.51
N GLU A 112 10.63 38.28 -14.46
CA GLU A 112 9.78 39.06 -15.36
C GLU A 112 10.02 38.54 -16.78
N PRO A 113 8.97 38.24 -17.55
CA PRO A 113 9.14 37.76 -18.91
C PRO A 113 9.91 38.84 -19.69
N GLN A 114 11.21 38.59 -19.91
CA GLN A 114 12.06 39.42 -20.74
C GLN A 114 11.56 39.24 -22.17
N ILE A 115 10.69 40.15 -22.60
CA ILE A 115 10.17 40.18 -23.96
C ILE A 115 11.36 40.40 -24.88
N CYS A 116 11.86 39.32 -25.50
CA CYS A 116 12.93 39.36 -26.47
C CYS A 116 12.35 39.31 -27.89
N CYS A 117 12.92 40.11 -28.78
CA CYS A 117 12.51 40.13 -30.17
C CYS A 117 13.19 38.98 -30.93
N ASN A 118 12.40 38.05 -31.49
CA ASN A 118 12.95 36.91 -32.24
C ASN A 118 13.67 37.34 -33.53
N TYR A 119 13.43 38.56 -34.04
CA TYR A 119 14.09 39.06 -35.25
C TYR A 119 15.47 39.67 -34.99
N CYS A 120 15.60 40.57 -34.01
CA CYS A 120 16.85 41.29 -33.73
C CYS A 120 17.58 40.84 -32.46
N GLY A 121 16.99 39.95 -31.66
CA GLY A 121 17.56 39.44 -30.41
C GLY A 121 17.64 40.46 -29.27
N LYS A 122 17.06 41.66 -29.43
CA LYS A 122 17.04 42.69 -28.38
C LYS A 122 15.81 42.56 -27.49
N LEU A 123 15.97 42.94 -26.22
CA LEU A 123 14.90 42.96 -25.22
C LEU A 123 14.00 44.21 -25.38
N GLY A 124 12.79 44.13 -24.84
CA GLY A 124 11.84 45.25 -24.71
C GLY A 124 10.79 45.38 -25.81
N HIS A 125 10.78 44.49 -26.82
CA HIS A 125 9.77 44.51 -27.90
C HIS A 125 9.60 43.15 -28.57
N ILE A 126 8.47 42.95 -29.27
CA ILE A 126 8.16 41.72 -30.02
C ILE A 126 8.61 41.91 -31.49
N SER A 127 8.81 40.81 -32.21
CA SER A 127 9.19 40.82 -33.64
C SER A 127 8.33 41.71 -34.54
N THR A 128 7.05 41.91 -34.21
CA THR A 128 6.11 42.75 -34.98
C THR A 128 6.42 44.24 -34.88
N SER A 129 6.88 44.71 -33.72
CA SER A 129 7.29 46.10 -33.48
C SER A 129 8.79 46.32 -33.71
N CYS A 130 9.48 45.35 -34.32
CA CYS A 130 10.91 45.46 -34.55
C CYS A 130 11.26 46.46 -35.65
N ILE A 131 12.01 47.49 -35.29
CA ILE A 131 12.51 48.53 -36.22
C ILE A 131 13.31 47.90 -37.38
N TYR A 132 14.12 46.87 -37.10
CA TYR A 132 14.93 46.18 -38.11
C TYR A 132 14.10 45.29 -39.06
N ARG A 133 12.88 44.91 -38.67
CA ARG A 133 11.94 44.18 -39.53
C ARG A 133 11.15 45.14 -40.40
N ASN A 134 10.70 46.26 -39.84
CA ASN A 134 9.81 47.20 -40.51
C ASN A 134 10.56 48.20 -41.42
N ASN A 135 11.87 48.41 -41.21
CA ASN A 135 12.68 49.28 -42.04
C ASN A 135 13.70 48.47 -42.87
N LEU A 136 13.50 48.40 -44.19
CA LEU A 136 14.38 47.74 -45.17
C LEU A 136 15.83 48.27 -45.15
N CYS A 137 16.04 49.51 -44.70
CA CYS A 137 17.34 50.19 -44.72
C CYS A 137 18.35 49.65 -43.68
N TYR A 138 17.88 48.99 -42.62
CA TYR A 138 18.72 48.49 -41.52
C TYR A 138 18.95 46.97 -41.55
N GLY A 139 18.38 46.27 -42.54
CA GLY A 139 18.15 44.82 -42.49
C GLY A 139 19.15 43.91 -43.19
N LYS A 140 20.29 44.40 -43.70
CA LYS A 140 21.24 43.54 -44.44
C LYS A 140 22.66 43.62 -43.89
N THR A 141 22.90 43.17 -42.67
CA THR A 141 24.21 42.61 -42.34
C THR A 141 24.37 41.31 -43.14
N ARG A 142 25.21 41.32 -44.19
CA ARG A 142 25.54 40.10 -44.95
C ARG A 142 26.13 39.09 -43.97
N LYS A 143 25.40 38.02 -43.69
CA LYS A 143 25.92 36.86 -42.98
C LYS A 143 26.67 36.01 -44.00
N ILE A 144 27.99 35.98 -43.90
CA ILE A 144 28.85 35.10 -44.70
C ILE A 144 29.06 33.83 -43.89
N TRP A 145 28.91 32.67 -44.53
CA TRP A 145 29.23 31.39 -43.89
C TRP A 145 30.76 31.27 -43.78
N VAL A 146 31.26 31.03 -42.57
CA VAL A 146 32.70 30.88 -42.31
C VAL A 146 32.93 29.62 -41.48
N PRO A 147 33.91 28.77 -41.83
CA PRO A 147 34.25 27.58 -41.04
C PRO A 147 34.62 27.91 -39.59
N LYS A 148 34.24 27.03 -38.65
CA LYS A 148 34.60 27.16 -37.23
C LYS A 148 36.13 27.28 -37.08
N GLY A 149 36.59 28.34 -36.42
CA GLY A 149 38.01 28.63 -36.21
C GLY A 149 38.57 29.77 -37.06
N THR A 150 37.79 30.34 -37.98
CA THR A 150 38.26 31.46 -38.82
C THR A 150 38.12 32.80 -38.06
N PHE A 151 39.25 33.46 -37.78
CA PHE A 151 39.25 34.80 -37.20
C PHE A 151 39.29 35.85 -38.32
N VAL A 152 38.22 36.64 -38.47
CA VAL A 152 38.17 37.76 -39.42
C VAL A 152 38.98 38.93 -38.84
N THR A 153 40.23 39.07 -39.25
CA THR A 153 41.21 39.98 -38.62
C THR A 153 41.15 41.44 -39.08
N ASN A 154 40.21 41.82 -39.95
CA ASN A 154 40.10 43.20 -40.45
C ASN A 154 38.72 43.85 -40.23
N LEU A 155 38.19 43.76 -39.01
CA LEU A 155 37.07 44.62 -38.61
C LEU A 155 37.61 46.00 -38.18
N GLN A 156 37.62 46.97 -39.08
CA GLN A 156 37.88 48.39 -38.76
C GLN A 156 36.69 48.99 -37.99
N ARG A 157 36.62 48.79 -36.66
CA ARG A 157 36.02 49.69 -35.62
C ARG A 157 36.03 49.04 -34.21
N PRO A 158 35.80 49.80 -33.11
CA PRO A 158 36.52 49.63 -31.84
C PRO A 158 36.28 48.32 -31.10
N LYS A 159 37.37 47.80 -30.53
CA LYS A 159 37.51 46.54 -29.82
C LYS A 159 36.61 46.46 -28.59
N PHE A 160 35.56 45.65 -28.63
CA PHE A 160 34.96 45.06 -27.43
C PHE A 160 35.33 43.58 -27.39
N LYS A 161 36.53 43.26 -26.88
CA LYS A 161 36.85 41.90 -26.44
C LYS A 161 36.58 41.81 -24.95
N TRP A 162 35.62 40.98 -24.57
CA TRP A 162 35.50 40.46 -23.20
C TRP A 162 36.09 39.05 -23.17
N VAL A 163 36.93 38.76 -22.19
CA VAL A 163 37.45 37.41 -21.90
C VAL A 163 36.89 37.00 -20.52
N PRO A 164 36.35 35.78 -20.34
CA PRO A 164 35.95 35.31 -19.02
C PRO A 164 37.18 35.05 -18.14
N LYS A 165 37.12 35.49 -16.88
CA LYS A 165 38.14 35.19 -15.87
C LYS A 165 37.90 33.76 -15.34
N ALA A 166 38.96 32.97 -15.23
CA ALA A 166 38.95 31.66 -14.59
C ALA A 166 38.65 31.78 -13.09
#